data_AF-A0A2U1NDK0-F1
#
_entry.id   AF-A0A2U1NDK0-F1
#
_cell.length_a   1.000
_cell.length_b   1.000
_cell.length_c   1.000
_cell.angle_alpha   90.00
_cell.angle_beta   90.00
_cell.angle_gamma   90.00
#
_symmetry.space_group_name_H-M   'P 1'
#
loop_
_entity.id
_entity.type
_entity.pdbx_description
1 polymer ?
#
loop_
_entity_poly.entity_id
_entity_poly.type
_entity_poly.pdbx_seq_one_letter_code
_entity_poly.pdbx_strand_id
1 'polypeptide(L)'
;MVIFKSDPTENDSVEGLRPNARGPGLVTFGPDRVTDFCKRNKLPLIIRAHECVMDGFERFAQGQLITLFSATNYCGTANNAGAILVIGRGLVVVPKLIHPLPPPLEPETSPEYVEECHWMQELNNRRPPTPTRAGPSLIMIGARLHIFNNTNMLQLQAA
;
A
#
# COMPACT_ATOMS: atom_id res chain seq x y z
N MET A 1 -19.65 -5.04 -0.27
CA MET A 1 -18.23 -5.15 -0.63
C MET A 1 -17.64 -3.74 -0.63
N VAL A 2 -16.99 -3.37 0.48
CA VAL A 2 -16.57 -1.99 0.86
C VAL A 2 -15.17 -1.63 0.30
N ILE A 3 -14.75 -2.30 -0.78
CA ILE A 3 -13.33 -2.41 -1.18
C ILE A 3 -12.64 -1.06 -1.40
N PHE A 4 -13.36 -0.04 -1.86
CA PHE A 4 -12.77 1.26 -2.19
C PHE A 4 -12.54 2.19 -1.01
N LYS A 5 -13.15 1.92 0.16
CA LYS A 5 -13.08 2.82 1.33
C LYS A 5 -12.57 2.14 2.61
N SER A 6 -12.19 0.87 2.54
CA SER A 6 -11.64 0.12 3.67
C SER A 6 -10.13 0.00 3.55
N ASP A 7 -9.41 -0.02 4.68
CA ASP A 7 -7.94 -0.06 4.74
C ASP A 7 -7.43 -1.31 5.47
N PRO A 8 -6.21 -1.82 5.20
CA PRO A 8 -5.56 -2.74 6.12
C PRO A 8 -5.44 -2.13 7.53
N THR A 9 -5.30 -2.97 8.55
CA THR A 9 -4.92 -2.54 9.90
C THR A 9 -3.47 -2.06 9.93
N GLU A 10 -3.06 -1.42 11.04
CA GLU A 10 -1.74 -0.80 11.18
C GLU A 10 -0.58 -1.81 11.07
N ASN A 11 -0.85 -3.08 11.36
CA ASN A 11 0.10 -4.17 11.22
C ASN A 11 -0.59 -5.55 11.15
N ASP A 12 0.20 -6.58 10.86
CA ASP A 12 -0.24 -7.97 10.71
C ASP A 12 -0.66 -8.65 12.03
N SER A 13 -0.56 -8.00 13.20
CA SER A 13 -1.00 -8.60 14.48
C SER A 13 -2.48 -8.36 14.79
N VAL A 14 -3.14 -7.46 14.06
CA VAL A 14 -4.53 -7.08 14.32
C VAL A 14 -5.45 -7.79 13.33
N GLU A 15 -6.21 -8.78 13.82
CA GLU A 15 -7.16 -9.54 13.00
C GLU A 15 -8.60 -8.98 13.02
N GLY A 16 -9.36 -9.38 12.02
CA GLY A 16 -10.80 -9.12 11.88
C GLY A 16 -11.10 -7.78 11.24
N LEU A 17 -12.30 -7.26 11.48
CA LEU A 17 -12.66 -5.89 11.10
C LEU A 17 -12.53 -4.97 12.32
N ARG A 18 -12.13 -3.73 12.09
CA ARG A 18 -12.09 -2.67 13.11
C ARG A 18 -12.67 -1.38 12.55
N PRO A 19 -13.14 -0.44 13.40
CA PRO A 19 -13.47 0.91 12.95
C PRO A 19 -12.25 1.60 12.34
N ASN A 20 -12.44 2.36 11.27
CA ASN A 20 -11.37 3.12 10.64
C ASN A 20 -11.36 4.57 11.17
N ALA A 21 -10.17 5.05 11.53
CA ALA A 21 -9.96 6.41 12.00
C ALA A 21 -10.32 7.49 10.96
N ARG A 22 -10.42 7.14 9.67
CA ARG A 22 -10.81 8.06 8.59
C ARG A 22 -12.26 8.55 8.67
N GLY A 23 -13.13 7.87 9.41
CA GLY A 23 -14.49 8.37 9.62
C GLY A 23 -15.53 7.30 9.96
N PRO A 24 -16.73 7.76 10.38
CA PRO A 24 -17.80 6.86 10.80
C PRO A 24 -18.28 5.97 9.65
N GLY A 25 -18.51 4.69 9.96
CA GLY A 25 -18.95 3.69 8.98
C GLY A 25 -17.86 3.13 8.07
N LEU A 26 -16.62 3.61 8.19
CA LEU A 26 -15.45 3.01 7.54
C LEU A 26 -14.81 1.95 8.45
N VAL A 27 -14.20 0.94 7.82
CA VAL A 27 -13.58 -0.18 8.53
C VAL A 27 -12.15 -0.42 8.04
N THR A 28 -11.30 -0.87 8.95
CA THR A 28 -10.04 -1.53 8.62
C THR A 28 -10.20 -3.04 8.67
N PHE A 29 -9.32 -3.77 7.98
CA PHE A 29 -9.35 -5.23 7.90
C PHE A 29 -7.98 -5.83 8.19
N GLY A 30 -7.98 -6.91 8.97
CA GLY A 30 -6.80 -7.67 9.33
C GLY A 30 -6.29 -8.60 8.23
N PRO A 31 -5.14 -9.25 8.46
CA PRO A 31 -4.53 -10.16 7.51
C PRO A 31 -5.33 -11.45 7.30
N ASP A 32 -6.16 -11.85 8.27
CA ASP A 32 -7.14 -12.95 8.16
C ASP A 32 -8.07 -12.71 6.97
N ARG A 33 -8.58 -11.48 6.82
CA ARG A 33 -9.52 -11.11 5.76
C ARG A 33 -8.87 -11.12 4.39
N VAL A 34 -7.61 -10.68 4.30
CA VAL A 34 -6.81 -10.75 3.08
C VAL A 34 -6.57 -12.21 2.70
N THR A 35 -6.11 -13.02 3.64
CA THR A 35 -5.81 -14.44 3.45
C THR A 35 -7.04 -15.21 2.95
N ASP A 36 -8.19 -15.01 3.60
CA ASP A 36 -9.45 -15.67 3.24
C ASP A 36 -9.98 -15.19 1.89
N PHE A 37 -9.83 -13.91 1.56
CA PHE A 37 -10.20 -13.39 0.25
C PHE A 37 -9.32 -14.00 -0.85
N CYS A 38 -8.01 -14.02 -0.66
CA CYS A 38 -7.05 -14.62 -1.60
C CYS A 38 -7.35 -16.12 -1.82
N LYS A 39 -7.55 -16.88 -0.74
CA LYS A 39 -7.90 -18.31 -0.81
C LYS A 39 -9.19 -18.56 -1.58
N ARG A 40 -10.28 -17.86 -1.23
CA ARG A 40 -11.60 -18.06 -1.88
C ARG A 40 -11.57 -17.71 -3.37
N ASN A 41 -10.81 -16.69 -3.75
CA ASN A 41 -10.73 -16.23 -5.14
C ASN A 41 -9.56 -16.84 -5.92
N LYS A 42 -8.77 -17.73 -5.30
CA LYS A 42 -7.55 -18.30 -5.88
C LYS A 42 -6.56 -17.24 -6.38
N LEU A 43 -6.47 -16.13 -5.63
CA LEU A 43 -5.57 -15.02 -5.92
C LEU A 43 -4.32 -15.14 -5.04
N PRO A 44 -3.12 -14.98 -5.62
CA PRO A 44 -1.87 -15.03 -4.86
C PRO A 44 -1.52 -13.68 -4.20
N LEU A 45 -2.04 -12.57 -4.74
CA LEU A 45 -1.65 -11.21 -4.35
C LEU A 45 -2.79 -10.22 -4.61
N ILE A 46 -2.96 -9.28 -3.69
CA ILE A 46 -3.76 -8.06 -3.86
C ILE A 46 -2.80 -6.88 -4.00
N ILE A 47 -3.00 -6.03 -5.00
CA ILE A 47 -2.32 -4.74 -5.08
C ILE A 47 -3.41 -3.66 -4.97
N ARG A 48 -3.22 -2.73 -4.05
CA ARG A 48 -4.13 -1.61 -3.82
C ARG A 48 -3.36 -0.29 -3.77
N ALA A 49 -4.08 0.82 -3.79
CA ALA A 49 -3.54 2.15 -3.54
C ALA A 49 -4.22 2.77 -2.31
N HIS A 50 -4.56 4.06 -2.41
CA HIS A 50 -5.38 4.85 -1.47
C HIS A 50 -4.66 5.36 -0.21
N GLU A 51 -3.66 4.64 0.31
CA GLU A 51 -2.92 5.11 1.49
C GLU A 51 -1.52 5.59 1.10
N CYS A 52 -1.16 6.79 1.54
CA CYS A 52 0.21 7.30 1.44
C CYS A 52 1.09 6.48 2.38
N VAL A 53 2.11 5.81 1.82
CA VAL A 53 3.09 4.97 2.53
C VAL A 53 4.49 5.49 2.24
N MET A 54 5.40 5.34 3.21
CA MET A 54 6.68 6.07 3.19
C MET A 54 7.58 5.74 2.01
N ASP A 55 7.73 4.46 1.69
CA ASP A 55 8.57 4.03 0.56
C ASP A 55 7.79 4.02 -0.75
N GLY A 56 6.57 4.58 -0.79
CA GLY A 56 5.68 4.47 -1.94
C GLY A 56 5.15 3.05 -2.18
N PHE A 57 5.60 2.04 -1.44
CA PHE A 57 4.95 0.74 -1.37
C PHE A 57 5.08 0.15 0.03
N GLU A 58 4.14 -0.69 0.41
CA GLU A 58 4.13 -1.37 1.72
C GLU A 58 3.51 -2.75 1.57
N ARG A 59 4.00 -3.73 2.35
CA ARG A 59 3.50 -5.10 2.36
C ARG A 59 2.68 -5.34 3.62
N PHE A 60 1.60 -6.09 3.46
CA PHE A 60 0.68 -6.49 4.51
C PHE A 60 0.26 -7.96 4.31
N ALA A 61 -0.22 -8.60 5.37
CA ALA A 61 -0.67 -9.98 5.39
C ALA A 61 0.39 -10.93 4.81
N GLN A 62 1.59 -10.90 5.39
CA GLN A 62 2.73 -11.71 4.95
C GLN A 62 3.10 -11.49 3.47
N GLY A 63 2.79 -10.30 2.94
CA GLY A 63 3.04 -9.91 1.56
C GLY A 63 1.96 -10.37 0.56
N GLN A 64 0.83 -10.91 1.01
CA GLN A 64 -0.33 -11.21 0.15
C GLN A 64 -1.11 -9.94 -0.25
N LEU A 65 -0.85 -8.81 0.40
CA LEU A 65 -1.33 -7.50 -0.01
C LEU A 65 -0.16 -6.51 -0.13
N ILE A 66 -0.16 -5.71 -1.20
CA ILE A 66 0.75 -4.59 -1.39
C ILE A 66 -0.07 -3.31 -1.53
N THR A 67 0.22 -2.33 -0.70
CA THR A 67 -0.21 -0.94 -0.90
C THR A 67 0.83 -0.23 -1.76
N LEU A 68 0.38 0.47 -2.80
CA LEU A 68 1.21 1.22 -3.75
C LEU A 68 0.77 2.69 -3.78
N PHE A 69 1.73 3.58 -3.67
CA PHE A 69 1.54 5.03 -3.72
C PHE A 69 2.62 5.66 -4.63
N SER A 70 2.20 6.35 -5.68
CA SER A 70 3.12 6.80 -6.73
C SER A 70 3.45 8.30 -6.68
N ALA A 71 2.76 9.08 -5.85
CA ALA A 71 3.04 10.51 -5.69
C ALA A 71 4.12 10.70 -4.62
N THR A 72 5.21 11.36 -4.97
CA THR A 72 6.26 11.78 -4.02
C THR A 72 5.82 12.99 -3.23
N ASN A 73 6.28 13.09 -1.98
CA ASN A 73 5.99 14.21 -1.09
C ASN A 73 4.50 14.61 -1.13
N TYR A 74 3.64 13.65 -0.83
CA TYR A 74 2.19 13.83 -0.92
C TYR A 74 1.73 15.03 -0.08
N CYS A 75 0.85 15.84 -0.68
CA CYS A 75 0.41 17.14 -0.15
C CYS A 75 1.54 18.13 0.19
N GLY A 76 2.79 17.86 -0.23
CA GLY A 76 3.96 18.68 0.08
C GLY A 76 4.59 18.38 1.46
N THR A 77 3.93 17.60 2.31
CA THR A 77 4.26 17.51 3.75
C THR A 77 4.62 16.08 4.19
N ALA A 78 4.25 15.06 3.41
CA ALA A 78 4.46 13.67 3.80
C ALA A 78 5.91 13.20 3.69
N ASN A 79 6.70 13.86 2.82
CA ASN A 79 8.08 13.47 2.48
C ASN A 79 8.25 11.98 2.10
N ASN A 80 7.18 11.35 1.59
CA ASN A 80 7.20 9.96 1.14
C ASN A 80 7.85 9.86 -0.25
N ALA A 81 8.48 8.71 -0.52
CA ALA A 81 8.77 8.29 -1.87
C ALA A 81 7.49 7.88 -2.61
N GLY A 82 7.51 7.99 -3.93
CA GLY A 82 6.59 7.28 -4.80
C GLY A 82 7.18 5.94 -5.22
N ALA A 83 6.34 5.00 -5.65
CA ALA A 83 6.81 3.78 -6.27
C ALA A 83 5.99 3.38 -7.51
N ILE A 84 6.64 2.59 -8.36
CA ILE A 84 6.05 1.82 -9.47
C ILE A 84 6.36 0.35 -9.21
N LEU A 85 5.38 -0.54 -9.43
CA LEU A 85 5.61 -1.99 -9.36
C LEU A 85 5.79 -2.58 -10.75
N VAL A 86 6.95 -3.19 -11.00
CA VAL A 86 7.20 -3.99 -12.21
C VAL A 86 6.87 -5.45 -11.87
N ILE A 87 5.89 -6.02 -12.57
CA ILE A 87 5.45 -7.41 -12.36
C ILE A 87 5.99 -8.29 -13.49
N GLY A 88 6.95 -9.15 -13.16
CA GLY A 88 7.53 -10.13 -14.07
C GLY A 88 6.79 -11.45 -14.08
N ARG A 89 7.30 -12.41 -14.87
CA ARG A 89 6.80 -13.79 -14.91
C ARG A 89 6.84 -14.44 -13.53
N GLY A 90 5.87 -15.32 -13.25
CA GLY A 90 5.74 -15.97 -11.95
C GLY A 90 5.39 -14.99 -10.81
N LEU A 91 4.81 -13.83 -11.14
CA LEU A 91 4.45 -12.77 -10.19
C LEU A 91 5.64 -12.26 -9.36
N VAL A 92 6.82 -12.20 -9.97
CA VAL A 92 7.96 -11.52 -9.37
C VAL A 92 7.67 -10.01 -9.38
N VAL A 93 7.43 -9.43 -8.20
CA VAL A 93 7.18 -8.00 -8.02
C VAL A 93 8.49 -7.28 -7.68
N VAL A 94 8.87 -6.32 -8.52
CA VAL A 94 10.05 -5.47 -8.33
C VAL A 94 9.60 -4.01 -8.18
N PRO A 95 9.64 -3.44 -6.98
CA PRO A 95 9.40 -2.02 -6.76
C PRO A 95 10.50 -1.15 -7.37
N LYS A 96 10.12 -0.03 -7.97
CA LYS A 96 10.99 1.04 -8.44
C LYS A 96 10.61 2.32 -7.69
N LEU A 97 11.54 2.84 -6.89
CA LEU A 97 11.32 4.02 -6.06
C LEU A 97 11.54 5.30 -6.87
N ILE A 98 10.74 6.30 -6.55
CA ILE A 98 10.86 7.68 -7.02
C ILE A 98 10.99 8.52 -5.76
N HIS A 99 12.13 9.15 -5.55
CA HIS A 99 12.34 9.99 -4.37
C HIS A 99 11.77 11.39 -4.59
N PRO A 100 11.25 12.04 -3.53
CA PRO A 100 10.85 13.44 -3.63
C PRO A 100 12.06 14.30 -4.00
N LEU A 101 11.81 15.36 -4.78
CA LEU A 101 12.85 16.35 -5.03
C LEU A 101 13.25 16.99 -3.69
N PRO A 102 14.54 17.33 -3.50
CA PRO A 102 14.95 18.11 -2.35
C PRO A 102 14.11 19.41 -2.30
N PRO A 103 13.78 19.91 -1.09
CA PRO A 103 13.06 21.16 -0.95
C PRO A 103 13.75 22.27 -1.77
N PRO A 104 13.00 23.18 -2.42
CA PRO A 104 13.59 24.41 -2.93
C PRO A 104 14.44 25.06 -1.84
N LEU A 105 15.59 25.63 -2.21
CA LEU A 105 16.54 26.23 -1.25
C LEU A 105 15.98 27.48 -0.54
N GLU A 106 14.72 27.83 -0.74
CA GLU A 106 14.07 28.98 -0.13
C GLU A 106 13.13 28.54 1.00
N PRO A 107 13.28 29.09 2.22
CA PRO A 107 12.49 28.69 3.36
C PRO A 107 11.11 29.37 3.30
N GLU A 108 10.13 28.70 2.71
CA GLU A 108 8.72 29.11 2.85
C GLU A 108 8.21 28.67 4.23
N THR A 109 8.64 29.38 5.27
CA THR A 109 8.27 29.15 6.68
C THR A 109 6.85 29.62 6.96
N SER A 110 5.85 28.86 6.50
CA SER A 110 4.48 28.98 6.97
C SER A 110 4.28 28.12 8.24
N PRO A 111 3.84 28.69 9.37
CA PRO A 111 3.64 27.94 10.62
C PRO A 111 2.66 26.77 10.50
N GLU A 112 1.59 26.93 9.69
CA GLU A 112 0.60 25.86 9.44
C GLU A 112 1.22 24.67 8.71
N TYR A 113 2.18 24.92 7.81
CA TYR A 113 2.88 23.87 7.06
C TYR A 113 3.78 23.01 7.96
N VAL A 114 4.37 23.61 8.99
CA VAL A 114 5.24 22.93 9.95
C VAL A 114 4.45 21.95 10.82
N GLU A 115 3.25 22.36 11.26
CA GLU A 115 2.38 21.51 12.07
C GLU A 115 1.83 20.33 11.26
N GLU A 116 1.51 20.56 9.97
CA GLU A 116 1.05 19.50 9.07
C GLU A 116 2.16 18.46 8.77
N CYS A 117 3.40 18.92 8.55
CA CYS A 117 4.55 18.02 8.41
C CYS A 117 4.76 17.14 9.65
N HIS A 118 4.62 17.73 10.85
CA HIS A 118 4.92 17.04 12.10
C HIS A 118 3.98 15.85 12.37
N TRP A 119 2.67 15.98 12.12
CA TRP A 119 1.76 14.85 12.33
C TRP A 119 1.98 13.72 11.32
N MET A 120 2.27 14.05 10.05
CA MET A 120 2.57 13.03 9.04
C MET A 120 3.83 12.27 9.43
N GLN A 121 4.87 13.00 9.84
CA GLN A 121 6.14 12.42 10.27
C GLN A 121 5.98 11.51 11.50
N GLU A 122 5.15 11.90 12.47
CA GLU A 122 4.83 11.05 13.62
C GLU A 122 4.08 9.77 13.23
N LEU A 123 3.09 9.85 12.34
CA LEU A 123 2.40 8.66 11.82
C LEU A 123 3.37 7.74 11.07
N ASN A 124 4.29 8.31 10.29
CA ASN A 124 5.29 7.57 9.53
C ASN A 124 6.28 6.86 10.46
N ASN A 125 6.73 7.51 11.54
CA ASN A 125 7.63 6.92 12.53
C ASN A 125 6.99 5.75 13.30
N ARG A 126 5.68 5.74 13.44
CA ARG A 126 4.93 4.66 14.11
C ARG A 126 4.68 3.45 13.21
N ARG A 127 4.95 3.54 11.91
CA ARG A 127 4.71 2.44 10.98
C ARG A 127 5.88 1.45 10.98
N PRO A 128 5.61 0.14 10.97
CA PRO A 128 6.65 -0.86 10.85
C PRO A 128 7.34 -0.74 9.47
N PRO A 129 8.66 -1.01 9.37
CA PRO A 129 9.35 -1.02 8.09
C PRO A 129 8.77 -2.09 7.18
N THR A 130 8.72 -1.82 5.87
CA THR A 130 8.21 -2.77 4.88
C THR A 130 8.98 -4.09 4.99
N PRO A 131 8.32 -5.22 5.32
CA PRO A 131 9.01 -6.49 5.48
C PRO A 131 9.72 -6.92 4.19
N THR A 132 10.98 -7.34 4.30
CA THR A 132 11.69 -7.96 3.18
C THR A 132 11.08 -9.33 2.87
N ARG A 133 10.84 -9.61 1.59
CA ARG A 133 10.34 -10.92 1.13
C ARG A 133 11.29 -12.04 1.57
N ALA A 134 10.80 -13.03 2.33
CA ALA A 134 11.41 -14.36 2.34
C ALA A 134 11.26 -14.95 0.93
N GLY A 135 12.35 -15.48 0.35
CA GLY A 135 12.41 -15.91 -1.05
C GLY A 135 11.26 -16.84 -1.49
N PRO A 136 11.01 -16.97 -2.81
CA PRO A 136 9.90 -17.80 -3.31
C PRO A 136 9.99 -19.25 -2.82
N SER A 137 9.04 -19.64 -1.99
CA SER A 137 8.57 -21.02 -1.90
C SER A 137 7.39 -21.16 -2.86
N LEU A 138 7.50 -22.05 -3.85
CA LEU A 138 6.55 -22.37 -4.92
C LEU A 138 6.47 -21.42 -6.13
N ILE A 139 6.92 -21.97 -7.26
CA ILE A 139 6.57 -21.54 -8.62
C ILE A 139 5.09 -21.90 -8.83
N MET A 140 4.19 -20.91 -8.82
CA MET A 140 2.79 -21.12 -9.18
C MET A 140 2.62 -20.91 -10.69
N ILE A 141 2.64 -22.02 -11.44
CA ILE A 141 2.28 -22.05 -12.86
C ILE A 141 0.76 -21.79 -12.95
N GLY A 142 0.34 -20.69 -13.61
CA GLY A 142 -1.07 -20.37 -13.86
C GLY A 142 -1.68 -19.22 -13.04
N ALA A 143 -0.88 -18.35 -12.42
CA ALA A 143 -1.40 -17.23 -11.63
C ALA A 143 -2.05 -16.15 -12.50
N ARG A 144 -3.32 -15.80 -12.21
CA ARG A 144 -4.08 -14.72 -12.87
C ARG A 144 -3.91 -13.43 -12.08
N LEU A 145 -3.43 -12.36 -12.72
CA LEU A 145 -3.33 -11.03 -12.12
C LEU A 145 -4.65 -10.28 -12.33
N HIS A 146 -5.29 -9.86 -11.24
CA HIS A 146 -6.48 -9.03 -11.28
C HIS A 146 -6.13 -7.64 -10.77
N ILE A 147 -6.14 -6.65 -11.67
CA ILE A 147 -5.94 -5.24 -11.32
C ILE A 147 -7.31 -4.60 -11.17
N PHE A 148 -7.61 -4.09 -9.98
CA PHE A 148 -8.83 -3.35 -9.71
C PHE A 148 -8.52 -1.86 -9.87
N ASN A 149 -9.12 -1.19 -10.86
CA ASN A 149 -9.06 0.26 -11.02
C ASN A 149 -10.40 0.88 -10.63
N ASN A 150 -10.40 2.18 -10.28
CA ASN A 150 -11.52 2.93 -9.68
C ASN A 150 -12.85 2.97 -10.47
N THR A 151 -12.93 2.33 -11.64
CA THR A 151 -14.12 2.39 -12.50
C THR A 151 -14.44 1.12 -13.29
N ASN A 152 -13.58 0.10 -13.38
CA ASN A 152 -13.93 -1.20 -13.99
C ASN A 152 -12.84 -2.29 -13.82
N MET A 153 -13.29 -3.56 -13.89
CA MET A 153 -12.44 -4.74 -13.95
C MET A 153 -11.70 -4.81 -15.30
N LEU A 154 -10.38 -4.59 -15.30
CA LEU A 154 -9.53 -4.93 -16.44
C LEU A 154 -8.82 -6.26 -16.14
N GLN A 155 -9.28 -7.33 -16.77
CA GLN A 155 -8.53 -8.58 -16.81
C GLN A 155 -7.39 -8.41 -17.81
N LEU A 156 -6.16 -8.31 -17.32
CA LEU A 156 -4.98 -8.51 -18.15
C LEU A 156 -4.60 -9.98 -18.04
N GLN A 157 -4.86 -10.74 -19.11
CA GLN A 157 -4.25 -12.05 -19.28
C GLN A 157 -2.79 -11.82 -19.66
N ALA A 158 -1.86 -12.34 -18.84
CA ALA A 158 -0.48 -12.48 -19.27
C ALA A 158 -0.47 -13.53 -20.39
N ALA A 159 -0.11 -13.11 -21.60
CA ALA A 159 0.19 -14.00 -22.71
C ALA A 159 1.52 -14.73 -22.50
#